data_AF-A0A0R2KT94-F1
#
_entry.id   AF-A0A0R2KT94-F1
#
_cell.length_a   1.000
_cell.length_b   1.000
_cell.length_c   1.000
_cell.angle_alpha   90.00
_cell.angle_beta   90.00
_cell.angle_gamma   90.00
#
_symmetry.space_group_name_H-M   'P 1'
#
loop_
_entity.id
_entity.type
_entity.pdbx_description
1 polymer ?
#
loop_
_entity_poly.entity_id
_entity_poly.type
_entity_poly.pdbx_seq_one_letter_code
_entity_poly.pdbx_strand_id
1 'polypeptide(L)'
;MKEGLLMYQNYITGQTALTLNLDFTIPNNHLPTVISWFVDSIPEEVLLDDTAQTGRPAYHPAMMLKILLFAYSRRVFSGRKIELMLEENLPMMVLAEHQKISYHTINNFRSSDHANQLIKKSFLYFTNLLEQEGLINEGAIFIDGTKIEADANRYTFVWRKAVEKFHDKLKD
;
A
#
# COMPACT_ATOMS: atom_id res chain seq x y z
N MET A 1 51.32 11.95 -21.91
CA MET A 1 50.23 11.80 -20.91
C MET A 1 49.12 12.76 -21.32
N LYS A 2 47.94 12.25 -21.74
CA LYS A 2 46.78 13.10 -22.02
C LYS A 2 46.04 13.33 -20.70
N GLU A 3 46.17 14.50 -20.11
CA GLU A 3 45.24 14.95 -19.06
C GLU A 3 43.90 15.22 -19.73
N GLY A 4 42.96 14.28 -19.58
CA GLY A 4 41.57 14.51 -19.95
C GLY A 4 40.94 15.49 -18.97
N LEU A 5 40.52 16.65 -19.45
CA LEU A 5 39.77 17.63 -18.67
C LEU A 5 38.42 17.01 -18.28
N LEU A 6 38.24 16.66 -17.01
CA LEU A 6 36.94 16.20 -16.50
C LEU A 6 35.96 17.38 -16.52
N MET A 7 35.10 17.45 -17.55
CA MET A 7 33.98 18.38 -17.59
C MET A 7 32.81 17.79 -16.79
N TYR A 8 32.71 18.17 -15.51
CA TYR A 8 31.48 17.95 -14.75
C TYR A 8 30.44 18.99 -15.15
N GLN A 9 29.16 18.61 -15.18
CA GLN A 9 28.09 19.60 -15.20
C GLN A 9 28.15 20.39 -13.89
N ASN A 10 28.01 21.72 -13.98
CA ASN A 10 27.93 22.57 -12.81
C ASN A 10 26.73 22.14 -11.96
N TYR A 11 27.01 21.60 -10.77
CA TYR A 11 26.00 21.16 -9.81
C TYR A 11 26.07 22.08 -8.59
N ILE A 12 25.10 23.00 -8.48
CA ILE A 12 24.90 23.83 -7.30
C ILE A 12 23.43 23.73 -6.85
N THR A 13 23.22 23.19 -5.65
CA THR A 13 21.88 23.13 -5.04
C THR A 13 21.43 24.55 -4.71
N GLY A 14 20.43 25.08 -5.43
CA GLY A 14 19.88 26.42 -5.19
C GLY A 14 20.15 27.47 -6.27
N GLN A 15 20.63 27.08 -7.46
CA GLN A 15 20.66 27.99 -8.61
C GLN A 15 19.23 28.41 -8.97
N THR A 16 18.99 29.72 -9.10
CA THR A 16 17.71 30.29 -9.53
C THR A 16 17.52 30.11 -11.04
N ALA A 17 17.58 28.87 -11.51
CA ALA A 17 17.24 28.51 -12.88
C ALA A 17 15.77 28.08 -12.90
N LEU A 18 14.93 28.79 -13.65
CA LEU A 18 13.57 28.35 -13.94
C LEU A 18 13.63 27.28 -15.03
N THR A 19 14.03 26.06 -14.66
CA THR A 19 13.93 24.91 -15.57
C THR A 19 12.46 24.55 -15.67
N LEU A 20 11.78 25.09 -16.67
CA LEU A 20 10.39 24.78 -17.03
C LEU A 20 10.34 23.36 -17.59
N ASN A 21 10.35 22.38 -16.69
CA ASN A 21 10.15 20.99 -17.06
C ASN A 21 8.64 20.75 -17.09
N LEU A 22 8.05 20.86 -18.28
CA LEU A 22 6.60 20.70 -18.49
C LEU A 22 6.19 19.22 -18.57
N ASP A 23 7.16 18.32 -18.77
CA ASP A 23 6.94 16.89 -18.95
C ASP A 23 7.31 16.13 -17.67
N PHE A 24 6.50 16.26 -16.62
CA PHE A 24 6.57 15.34 -15.48
C PHE A 24 5.87 14.02 -15.84
N THR A 25 6.44 13.29 -16.79
CA THR A 25 5.90 12.00 -17.21
C THR A 25 6.57 10.86 -16.45
N ILE A 26 5.77 10.00 -15.85
CA ILE A 26 6.25 8.72 -15.35
C ILE A 26 6.43 7.79 -16.55
N PRO A 27 7.54 7.04 -16.67
CA PRO A 27 7.68 6.04 -17.73
C PRO A 27 6.50 5.05 -17.71
N ASN A 28 5.98 4.69 -18.89
CA ASN A 28 4.84 3.76 -19.00
C ASN A 28 5.11 2.40 -18.33
N ASN A 29 6.37 1.95 -18.30
CA ASN A 29 6.78 0.70 -17.65
C ASN A 29 7.11 0.85 -16.14
N HIS A 30 6.74 1.98 -15.52
CA HIS A 30 6.94 2.17 -14.09
C HIS A 30 5.80 1.51 -13.30
N LEU A 31 6.10 1.04 -12.08
CA LEU A 31 5.15 0.37 -11.19
C LEU A 31 3.78 1.06 -10.95
N PRO A 32 3.66 2.39 -10.72
CA PRO A 32 2.37 3.05 -10.52
C PRO A 32 1.46 2.92 -11.74
N THR A 33 2.00 2.83 -12.96
CA THR A 33 1.21 2.63 -14.17
C THR A 33 0.54 1.27 -14.14
N VAL A 34 1.29 0.21 -13.80
CA VAL A 34 0.78 -1.15 -13.63
C VAL A 34 -0.27 -1.22 -12.51
N ILE A 35 0.00 -0.56 -11.39
CA ILE A 35 -0.96 -0.48 -10.27
C ILE A 35 -2.24 0.25 -10.72
N SER A 36 -2.12 1.34 -11.48
CA SER A 36 -3.29 2.05 -11.98
C SER A 36 -4.10 1.15 -12.90
N TRP A 37 -3.47 0.55 -13.92
CA TRP A 37 -4.16 -0.35 -14.86
C TRP A 37 -4.87 -1.50 -14.15
N PHE A 38 -4.22 -2.11 -13.15
CA PHE A 38 -4.83 -3.16 -12.36
C PHE A 38 -6.02 -2.66 -11.55
N VAL A 39 -5.89 -1.54 -10.83
CA VAL A 39 -7.00 -1.02 -10.02
C VAL A 39 -8.15 -0.52 -10.91
N ASP A 40 -7.84 0.06 -12.06
CA ASP A 40 -8.81 0.57 -13.04
C ASP A 40 -9.55 -0.56 -13.78
N SER A 41 -9.03 -1.79 -13.76
CA SER A 41 -9.74 -2.95 -14.32
C SER A 41 -10.75 -3.57 -13.35
N ILE A 42 -10.72 -3.19 -12.06
CA ILE A 42 -11.68 -3.67 -11.06
C ILE A 42 -13.03 -2.96 -11.30
N PRO A 43 -14.16 -3.70 -11.39
CA PRO A 43 -15.48 -3.09 -11.58
C PRO A 43 -15.84 -2.08 -10.49
N GLU A 44 -16.49 -0.97 -10.86
CA GLU A 44 -16.90 0.08 -9.90
C GLU A 44 -17.80 -0.47 -8.77
N GLU A 45 -18.66 -1.44 -9.07
CA GLU A 45 -19.53 -2.12 -8.08
C GLU A 45 -18.73 -2.82 -6.97
N VAL A 46 -17.47 -3.17 -7.24
CA VAL A 46 -16.55 -3.77 -6.27
C VAL A 46 -15.80 -2.69 -5.50
N LEU A 47 -15.47 -1.59 -6.16
CA LEU A 47 -14.68 -0.48 -5.62
C LEU A 47 -15.50 0.45 -4.73
N LEU A 48 -16.74 0.74 -5.08
CA LEU A 48 -17.56 1.74 -4.41
C LEU A 48 -18.31 1.13 -3.22
N ASP A 49 -18.59 1.97 -2.23
CA ASP A 49 -19.43 1.66 -1.07
C ASP A 49 -20.44 2.78 -0.84
N ASP A 50 -21.40 2.53 0.04
CA ASP A 50 -22.33 3.55 0.48
C ASP A 50 -21.59 4.69 1.19
N THR A 51 -21.67 5.89 0.60
CA THR A 51 -21.08 7.10 1.18
C THR A 51 -22.15 8.00 1.79
N ALA A 52 -21.72 8.87 2.70
CA ALA A 52 -22.60 9.86 3.31
C ALA A 52 -23.17 10.82 2.24
N GLN A 53 -24.48 11.08 2.33
CA GLN A 53 -25.19 11.98 1.42
C GLN A 53 -24.88 13.47 1.67
N THR A 54 -24.26 13.80 2.82
CA THR A 54 -23.95 15.17 3.23
C THR A 54 -22.54 15.28 3.80
N GLY A 55 -21.98 16.50 3.77
CA GLY A 55 -20.63 16.80 4.25
C GLY A 55 -19.59 16.82 3.14
N ARG A 56 -18.31 16.67 3.51
CA ARG A 56 -17.21 16.62 2.55
C ARG A 56 -17.27 15.30 1.79
N PRO A 57 -17.19 15.30 0.44
CA PRO A 57 -17.12 14.07 -0.34
C PRO A 57 -15.97 13.17 0.13
N ALA A 58 -16.25 11.87 0.19
CA ALA A 58 -15.23 10.87 0.47
C ALA A 58 -14.21 10.80 -0.68
N TYR A 59 -12.97 10.44 -0.34
CA TYR A 59 -11.98 10.13 -1.37
C TYR A 59 -12.34 8.84 -2.10
N HIS A 60 -12.07 8.79 -3.40
CA HIS A 60 -12.40 7.63 -4.22
C HIS A 60 -11.64 6.38 -3.73
N PRO A 61 -12.32 5.24 -3.46
CA PRO A 61 -11.67 4.02 -2.98
C PRO A 61 -10.56 3.50 -3.89
N ALA A 62 -10.73 3.61 -5.22
CA ALA A 62 -9.67 3.26 -6.18
C ALA A 62 -8.38 4.07 -5.98
N MET A 63 -8.49 5.38 -5.76
CA MET A 63 -7.33 6.23 -5.48
C MET A 63 -6.66 5.81 -4.16
N MET A 64 -7.47 5.59 -3.11
CA MET A 64 -6.98 5.13 -1.81
C MET A 64 -6.29 3.76 -1.89
N LEU A 65 -6.79 2.86 -2.73
CA LEU A 65 -6.19 1.56 -2.99
C LEU A 65 -4.86 1.68 -3.75
N LYS A 66 -4.82 2.49 -4.83
CA LYS A 66 -3.60 2.75 -5.62
C LYS A 66 -2.44 3.24 -4.75
N ILE A 67 -2.70 4.24 -3.90
CA ILE A 67 -1.66 4.82 -3.03
C ILE A 67 -1.15 3.79 -1.99
N LEU A 68 -2.03 2.94 -1.46
CA LEU A 68 -1.65 1.92 -0.49
C LEU A 68 -0.82 0.81 -1.14
N LEU A 69 -1.25 0.30 -2.29
CA LEU A 69 -0.51 -0.70 -3.05
C LEU A 69 0.88 -0.20 -3.42
N PHE A 70 0.98 1.05 -3.89
CA PHE A 70 2.27 1.63 -4.25
C PHE A 70 3.17 1.81 -3.03
N ALA A 71 2.67 2.37 -1.93
CA ALA A 71 3.46 2.53 -0.71
C ALA A 71 3.95 1.18 -0.16
N TYR A 72 3.09 0.16 -0.16
CA TYR A 72 3.43 -1.17 0.37
C TYR A 72 4.42 -1.92 -0.52
N SER A 73 4.34 -1.75 -1.84
CA SER A 73 5.36 -2.26 -2.76
C SER A 73 6.76 -1.69 -2.47
N ARG A 74 6.82 -0.48 -1.89
CA ARG A 74 8.05 0.19 -1.45
C ARG A 74 8.37 -0.03 0.03
N ARG A 75 7.67 -0.96 0.71
CA ARG A 75 7.82 -1.28 2.14
C ARG A 75 7.52 -0.09 3.06
N VAL A 76 6.65 0.82 2.65
CA VAL A 76 6.22 1.98 3.46
C VAL A 76 4.82 1.73 4.02
N PHE A 77 4.76 1.40 5.31
CA PHE A 77 3.49 1.00 5.98
C PHE A 77 2.95 2.06 6.96
N SER A 78 3.78 3.01 7.38
CA SER A 78 3.38 4.06 8.33
C SER A 78 2.54 5.12 7.61
N GLY A 79 1.33 5.39 8.09
CA GLY A 79 0.44 6.40 7.49
C GLY A 79 1.11 7.77 7.33
N ARG A 80 1.94 8.19 8.30
CA ARG A 80 2.70 9.46 8.19
C ARG A 80 3.78 9.43 7.11
N LYS A 81 4.41 8.27 6.90
CA LYS A 81 5.37 8.12 5.80
C LYS A 81 4.66 8.08 4.45
N ILE A 82 3.46 7.52 4.38
CA ILE A 82 2.61 7.53 3.17
C ILE A 82 2.15 8.96 2.85
N GLU A 83 1.73 9.71 3.87
CA GLU A 83 1.43 11.14 3.76
C GLU A 83 2.65 11.93 3.25
N LEU A 84 3.84 11.70 3.82
CA LEU A 84 5.08 12.32 3.31
C LEU A 84 5.36 11.94 1.84
N MET A 85 5.15 10.67 1.46
CA MET A 85 5.28 10.24 0.06
C MET A 85 4.31 10.97 -0.87
N LEU A 86 3.09 11.30 -0.42
CA LEU A 86 2.15 12.10 -1.22
C LEU A 86 2.64 13.53 -1.46
N GLU A 87 3.62 14.02 -0.70
CA GLU A 87 4.20 15.35 -0.88
C GLU A 87 5.51 15.33 -1.66
N GLU A 88 6.33 14.30 -1.47
CA GLU A 88 7.71 14.26 -1.98
C GLU A 88 7.91 13.30 -3.16
N ASN A 89 7.05 12.30 -3.33
CA ASN A 89 7.24 11.23 -4.31
C ASN A 89 6.36 11.43 -5.55
N LEU A 90 6.98 11.80 -6.67
CA LEU A 90 6.26 12.07 -7.93
C LEU A 90 5.36 10.89 -8.39
N PRO A 91 5.80 9.61 -8.39
CA PRO A 91 4.91 8.48 -8.65
C PRO A 91 3.65 8.42 -7.77
N MET A 92 3.80 8.69 -6.48
CA MET A 92 2.71 8.72 -5.52
C MET A 92 1.75 9.88 -5.80
N MET A 93 2.30 11.06 -6.11
CA MET A 93 1.52 12.25 -6.45
C MET A 93 0.66 12.03 -7.70
N VAL A 94 1.19 11.36 -8.73
CA VAL A 94 0.41 11.05 -9.93
C VAL A 94 -0.72 10.07 -9.63
N LEU A 95 -0.47 9.01 -8.83
CA LEU A 95 -1.53 8.06 -8.43
C LEU A 95 -2.65 8.72 -7.63
N ALA A 96 -2.32 9.76 -6.86
CA ALA A 96 -3.27 10.52 -6.06
C ALA A 96 -3.83 11.75 -6.79
N GLU A 97 -3.54 11.95 -8.08
CA GLU A 97 -3.91 13.16 -8.83
C GLU A 97 -3.54 14.46 -8.10
N HIS A 98 -2.37 14.48 -7.47
CA HIS A 98 -1.84 15.59 -6.65
C HIS A 98 -2.70 15.94 -5.41
N GLN A 99 -3.65 15.09 -5.02
CA GLN A 99 -4.44 15.28 -3.82
C GLN A 99 -3.59 15.01 -2.57
N LYS A 100 -3.70 15.93 -1.60
CA LYS A 100 -3.05 15.80 -0.29
C LYS A 100 -3.98 15.11 0.68
N ILE A 101 -3.64 13.88 1.06
CA ILE A 101 -4.46 13.03 1.92
C ILE A 101 -3.76 12.87 3.26
N SER A 102 -4.47 13.22 4.34
CA SER A 102 -3.89 13.15 5.68
C SER A 102 -3.66 11.71 6.12
N TYR A 103 -2.66 11.50 6.99
CA TYR A 103 -2.40 10.16 7.53
C TYR A 103 -3.60 9.56 8.29
N HIS A 104 -4.45 10.40 8.89
CA HIS A 104 -5.68 9.95 9.57
C HIS A 104 -6.66 9.36 8.56
N THR A 105 -6.87 10.03 7.43
CA THR A 105 -7.75 9.54 6.36
C THR A 105 -7.24 8.21 5.80
N ILE A 106 -5.93 8.10 5.54
CA ILE A 106 -5.30 6.87 5.06
C ILE A 106 -5.51 5.72 6.05
N ASN A 107 -5.27 5.98 7.34
CA ASN A 107 -5.44 4.97 8.38
C ASN A 107 -6.91 4.56 8.54
N ASN A 108 -7.83 5.51 8.52
CA ASN A 108 -9.26 5.25 8.64
C ASN A 108 -9.77 4.39 7.49
N PHE A 109 -9.36 4.69 6.24
CA PHE A 109 -9.68 3.86 5.09
C PHE A 109 -9.11 2.46 5.29
N ARG A 110 -7.83 2.33 5.62
CA ARG A 110 -7.17 1.03 5.83
C ARG A 110 -7.85 0.16 6.90
N SER A 111 -8.32 0.76 7.99
CA SER A 111 -9.00 0.03 9.06
C SER A 111 -10.48 -0.23 8.80
N SER A 112 -11.05 0.31 7.73
CA SER A 112 -12.46 0.13 7.39
C SER A 112 -12.77 -1.28 6.92
N ASP A 113 -13.99 -1.75 7.20
CA ASP A 113 -14.46 -3.04 6.70
C ASP A 113 -14.51 -3.07 5.17
N HIS A 114 -14.85 -1.94 4.55
CA HIS A 114 -14.83 -1.77 3.11
C HIS A 114 -13.44 -2.04 2.51
N ALA A 115 -12.39 -1.38 3.02
CA ALA A 115 -11.04 -1.61 2.51
C ALA A 115 -10.57 -3.05 2.74
N ASN A 116 -10.92 -3.67 3.87
CA ASN A 116 -10.61 -5.08 4.14
C ASN A 116 -11.26 -6.01 3.13
N GLN A 117 -12.52 -5.77 2.76
CA GLN A 117 -13.21 -6.54 1.71
C GLN A 117 -12.61 -6.26 0.33
N LEU A 118 -12.31 -5.01 0.04
CA LEU A 118 -11.74 -4.59 -1.24
C LEU A 118 -10.37 -5.22 -1.48
N ILE A 119 -9.50 -5.29 -0.47
CA ILE A 119 -8.20 -5.96 -0.57
C ILE A 119 -8.36 -7.45 -0.87
N LYS A 120 -9.30 -8.14 -0.20
CA LYS A 120 -9.57 -9.57 -0.46
C LYS A 120 -10.06 -9.80 -1.89
N LYS A 121 -10.99 -8.98 -2.36
CA LYS A 121 -11.47 -9.06 -3.75
C LYS A 121 -10.36 -8.73 -4.73
N SER A 122 -9.58 -7.68 -4.47
CA SER A 122 -8.43 -7.29 -5.30
C SER A 122 -7.41 -8.43 -5.43
N PHE A 123 -7.15 -9.17 -4.36
CA PHE A 123 -6.29 -10.35 -4.43
C PHE A 123 -6.82 -11.39 -5.41
N LEU A 124 -8.12 -11.71 -5.36
CA LEU A 124 -8.75 -12.65 -6.31
C LEU A 124 -8.68 -12.15 -7.76
N TYR A 125 -8.98 -10.86 -7.99
CA TYR A 125 -8.87 -10.27 -9.33
C TYR A 125 -7.43 -10.30 -9.84
N PHE A 126 -6.45 -10.05 -8.96
CA PHE A 126 -5.04 -10.09 -9.31
C PHE A 126 -4.59 -11.51 -9.67
N THR A 127 -4.97 -12.53 -8.89
CA THR A 127 -4.63 -13.92 -9.21
C THR A 127 -5.27 -14.37 -10.52
N ASN A 128 -6.54 -14.04 -10.75
CA ASN A 128 -7.22 -14.38 -12.00
C ASN A 128 -6.56 -13.70 -13.20
N LEU A 129 -6.15 -12.43 -13.06
CA LEU A 129 -5.41 -11.71 -14.09
C LEU A 129 -4.07 -12.40 -14.41
N LEU A 130 -3.31 -12.79 -13.38
CA LEU A 130 -2.06 -13.50 -13.58
C LEU A 130 -2.24 -14.86 -14.27
N GLU A 131 -3.33 -15.56 -13.98
CA GLU A 131 -3.66 -16.83 -14.63
C GLU A 131 -4.04 -16.61 -16.10
N GLN A 132 -4.88 -15.62 -16.39
CA GLN A 132 -5.28 -15.26 -17.75
C GLN A 132 -4.09 -14.86 -18.62
N GLU A 133 -3.11 -14.18 -18.03
CA GLU A 133 -1.84 -13.82 -18.68
C GLU A 133 -0.83 -15.00 -18.73
N GLY A 134 -1.19 -16.17 -18.20
CA GLY A 134 -0.34 -17.37 -18.19
C GLY A 134 0.92 -17.25 -17.31
N LEU A 135 0.92 -16.31 -16.36
CA LEU A 135 2.05 -16.07 -15.45
C LEU A 135 2.04 -17.03 -14.25
N ILE A 136 0.88 -17.57 -13.91
CA ILE A 136 0.70 -18.59 -12.87
C ILE A 136 -0.16 -19.75 -13.40
N ASN A 137 0.03 -20.95 -12.84
CA ASN A 137 -0.79 -22.12 -13.12
C ASN A 137 -1.52 -22.57 -11.85
N GLU A 138 -2.85 -22.71 -11.88
CA GLU A 138 -3.65 -23.18 -10.74
C GLU A 138 -3.27 -24.60 -10.24
N GLY A 139 -2.60 -25.40 -11.09
CA GLY A 139 -2.24 -26.78 -10.78
C GLY A 139 -1.17 -26.97 -9.69
N ALA A 140 -0.53 -25.90 -9.21
CA ALA A 140 0.55 -25.99 -8.22
C ALA A 140 0.28 -25.10 -7.00
N ILE A 141 -0.27 -25.71 -5.94
CA ILE A 141 -0.43 -25.06 -4.63
C ILE A 141 0.88 -25.21 -3.86
N PHE A 142 1.62 -24.12 -3.70
CA PHE A 142 2.80 -24.06 -2.83
C PHE A 142 2.38 -23.52 -1.46
N ILE A 143 2.31 -24.40 -0.46
CA ILE A 143 2.06 -24.01 0.93
C ILE A 143 3.41 -23.76 1.60
N ASP A 144 3.86 -22.51 1.64
CA ASP A 144 5.00 -22.12 2.46
C ASP A 144 4.53 -21.78 3.88
N GLY A 145 4.94 -22.59 4.84
CA GLY A 145 4.55 -22.43 6.23
C GLY A 145 5.34 -21.30 6.88
N THR A 146 4.77 -20.08 6.93
CA THR A 146 5.34 -19.02 7.77
C THR A 146 5.06 -19.33 9.23
N LYS A 147 6.10 -19.74 9.98
CA LYS A 147 6.03 -19.86 11.44
C LYS A 147 6.03 -18.46 12.06
N ILE A 148 4.85 -17.94 12.36
CA ILE A 148 4.72 -16.72 13.15
C ILE A 148 4.85 -17.14 14.61
N GLU A 149 5.97 -16.78 15.25
CA GLU A 149 6.08 -16.86 16.70
C GLU A 149 5.07 -15.87 17.29
N ALA A 150 4.16 -16.36 18.13
CA ALA A 150 3.34 -15.47 18.93
C ALA A 150 4.28 -14.64 19.82
N ASP A 151 4.02 -13.34 19.97
CA ASP A 151 4.59 -12.53 21.03
C ASP A 151 3.99 -12.98 22.38
N ALA A 152 4.36 -14.19 22.78
CA ALA A 152 4.08 -14.74 24.07
C ALA A 152 5.25 -14.34 24.95
N ASN A 153 5.04 -13.31 25.79
CA ASN A 153 5.96 -13.01 26.86
C ASN A 153 6.31 -14.33 27.57
N ARG A 154 7.61 -14.62 27.71
CA ARG A 154 8.12 -15.84 28.33
C ARG A 154 7.59 -16.05 29.76
N TYR A 155 6.90 -15.08 30.36
CA TYR A 155 6.23 -15.16 31.66
C TYR A 155 4.69 -15.31 31.60
N THR A 156 4.09 -15.44 30.41
CA THR A 156 2.61 -15.58 30.25
C THR A 156 2.14 -17.02 30.07
N PHE A 157 3.04 -18.00 30.07
CA PHE A 157 2.61 -19.40 30.09
C PHE A 157 2.12 -19.77 31.50
N VAL A 158 0.84 -20.12 31.61
CA VAL A 158 0.25 -20.65 32.84
C VAL A 158 0.22 -22.17 32.72
N TRP A 159 0.86 -22.87 33.65
CA TRP A 159 0.82 -24.34 33.69
C TRP A 159 -0.62 -24.83 33.85
N ARG A 160 -1.00 -25.87 33.10
CA ARG A 160 -2.33 -26.50 33.18
C ARG A 160 -2.79 -26.75 34.63
N LYS A 161 -1.87 -27.21 35.49
CA LYS A 161 -2.12 -27.46 36.92
C LYS A 161 -2.55 -26.20 37.70
N ALA A 162 -2.02 -25.03 37.35
CA ALA A 162 -2.43 -23.77 37.96
C ALA A 162 -3.83 -23.36 37.46
N VAL A 163 -4.11 -23.53 36.16
CA VAL A 163 -5.45 -23.27 35.59
C VAL A 163 -6.51 -24.14 36.26
N GLU A 164 -6.28 -25.45 36.40
CA GLU A 164 -7.20 -26.38 37.07
C GLU A 164 -7.44 -25.96 38.53
N LYS A 165 -6.39 -25.63 39.28
CA LYS A 165 -6.49 -25.19 40.68
C LYS A 165 -7.31 -23.91 40.87
N PHE A 166 -7.19 -22.94 39.97
CA PHE A 166 -7.94 -21.68 40.07
C PHE A 166 -9.35 -21.78 39.47
N HIS A 167 -9.57 -22.69 38.51
CA HIS A 167 -10.88 -22.94 37.93
C HIS A 167 -11.88 -23.43 38.98
N ASP A 168 -11.45 -24.32 39.87
CA ASP A 168 -12.30 -24.82 40.96
C ASP A 168 -12.66 -23.72 41.97
N LYS A 169 -11.78 -22.72 42.16
CA LYS A 169 -12.02 -21.56 43.04
C LYS A 169 -12.91 -20.47 42.44
N LEU A 170 -13.15 -20.50 41.13
CA LEU A 170 -14.00 -19.54 40.42
C LEU A 170 -15.46 -20.02 40.28
N LYS A 171 -15.74 -21.25 40.73
CA LYS A 171 -17.09 -21.85 40.69
C LYS A 171 -17.88 -21.69 41.99
N ASP A 172 -17.26 -21.13 43.02
CA ASP A 172 -17.89 -20.61 44.24
C ASP A 172 -18.08 -19.09 44.12
#